data_AF-A0A820CSE5-F1
#
_entry.id   AF-A0A820CSE5-F1
#
_cell.length_a   1.000
_cell.length_b   1.000
_cell.length_c   1.000
_cell.angle_alpha   90.00
_cell.angle_beta   90.00
_cell.angle_gamma   90.00
#
_symmetry.space_group_name_H-M   'P 1'
#
loop_
_entity.id
_entity.type
_entity.pdbx_description
1 polymer ?
#
loop_
_entity_poly.entity_id
_entity_poly.type
_entity_poly.pdbx_seq_one_letter_code
_entity_poly.pdbx_strand_id
1 'polypeptide(L)'
;VSKYIREGIFPPIDVAIVEACDVTSDGRIYLTNSSGMSGTYLPLAKDIYIELNEAHPLDMKGLHDIYLPEIHTGRLINIDYVDDRIGIYFFVYHFKYSFI
;
A
#
# COMPACT_ATOMS: atom_id res chain seq x y z
N VAL A 1 -9.86 -6.93 9.91
CA VAL A 1 -10.33 -6.74 8.51
C VAL A 1 -9.29 -7.25 7.51
N SER A 2 -8.06 -6.72 7.48
CA SER A 2 -6.99 -7.17 6.57
C SER A 2 -6.81 -8.69 6.52
N LYS A 3 -6.65 -9.34 7.68
CA LYS A 3 -6.53 -10.81 7.79
C LYS A 3 -7.67 -11.55 7.06
N TYR A 4 -8.93 -11.20 7.31
CA TYR A 4 -10.09 -11.87 6.71
C TYR A 4 -10.17 -11.71 5.19
N ILE A 5 -9.77 -10.55 4.66
CA ILE A 5 -9.67 -10.33 3.21
C ILE A 5 -8.60 -11.24 2.62
N ARG A 6 -7.41 -11.24 3.22
CA ARG A 6 -6.27 -12.02 2.72
C ARG A 6 -6.46 -13.53 2.88
N GLU A 7 -7.31 -13.95 3.80
CA GLU A 7 -7.75 -15.34 3.99
C GLU A 7 -8.92 -15.76 3.08
N GLY A 8 -9.45 -14.84 2.26
CA GLY A 8 -10.57 -15.13 1.36
C GLY A 8 -11.90 -15.36 2.08
N ILE A 9 -12.03 -14.93 3.34
CA ILE A 9 -13.31 -14.95 4.06
C ILE A 9 -14.26 -13.91 3.48
N PHE A 10 -13.71 -12.80 2.99
CA PHE A 10 -14.47 -11.79 2.24
C PHE A 10 -14.31 -11.98 0.72
N PRO A 11 -15.27 -11.48 -0.08
CA PRO A 11 -15.19 -11.53 -1.54
C PRO A 11 -13.90 -10.90 -2.09
N PRO A 12 -13.46 -11.30 -3.30
CA PRO A 12 -12.31 -10.68 -3.95
C PRO A 12 -12.53 -9.20 -4.21
N ILE A 13 -11.43 -8.46 -4.35
CA ILE A 13 -11.45 -7.01 -4.58
C ILE A 13 -11.37 -6.77 -6.08
N ASP A 14 -12.46 -6.27 -6.66
CA ASP A 14 -12.46 -5.90 -8.07
C ASP A 14 -11.63 -4.63 -8.31
N VAL A 15 -11.80 -3.63 -7.46
CA VAL A 15 -11.18 -2.30 -7.64
C VAL A 15 -10.62 -1.77 -6.33
N ALA A 16 -9.39 -1.23 -6.38
CA ALA A 16 -8.85 -0.35 -5.35
C ALA A 16 -8.64 1.06 -5.91
N ILE A 17 -9.07 2.06 -5.14
CA ILE A 17 -8.79 3.48 -5.41
C ILE A 17 -7.84 3.95 -4.31
N VAL A 18 -6.76 4.61 -4.70
CA VAL A 18 -5.76 5.11 -3.74
C VAL A 18 -5.31 6.51 -4.11
N GLU A 19 -5.18 7.37 -3.10
CA GLU A 19 -4.58 8.69 -3.23
C GLU A 19 -3.06 8.59 -3.11
N ALA A 20 -2.34 9.24 -4.02
CA ALA A 20 -0.88 9.25 -4.07
C ALA A 20 -0.34 10.69 -4.19
N CYS A 21 0.78 10.96 -3.52
CA CYS A 21 1.55 12.20 -3.73
C CYS A 21 2.50 12.07 -4.92
N ASP A 22 2.87 10.85 -5.31
CA ASP A 22 3.68 10.60 -6.50
C ASP A 22 3.46 9.18 -7.05
N VAL A 23 3.60 9.06 -8.37
CA VAL A 23 3.69 7.78 -9.08
C VAL A 23 4.86 7.85 -10.05
N THR A 24 5.90 7.07 -9.80
CA THR A 24 7.11 7.12 -10.62
C THR A 24 6.99 6.27 -11.88
N SER A 25 7.83 6.55 -12.88
CA SER A 25 7.84 5.84 -14.16
C SER A 25 8.13 4.34 -14.06
N ASP A 26 8.74 3.89 -12.96
CA ASP A 26 8.97 2.47 -12.65
C ASP A 26 7.85 1.85 -11.80
N GLY A 27 6.71 2.54 -11.68
CA GLY A 27 5.49 2.01 -11.07
C GLY A 27 5.48 2.05 -9.56
N ARG A 28 6.29 2.91 -8.91
CA ARG A 28 6.23 3.10 -7.46
C ARG A 28 5.14 4.11 -7.11
N ILE A 29 4.27 3.73 -6.17
CA ILE A 29 3.17 4.56 -5.68
C ILE A 29 3.53 5.04 -4.27
N TYR A 30 3.61 6.35 -4.07
CA TYR A 30 3.87 7.00 -2.79
C TYR A 30 2.59 7.64 -2.25
N LEU A 31 2.19 7.24 -1.05
CA LEU A 31 0.92 7.67 -0.46
C LEU A 31 0.98 9.09 0.11
N THR A 32 -0.20 9.65 0.34
CA THR A 32 -0.41 10.95 0.99
C THR A 32 -0.40 10.80 2.53
N ASN A 33 -1.39 11.33 3.24
CA ASN A 33 -1.38 11.48 4.71
C ASN A 33 -1.63 10.18 5.49
N SER A 34 -1.99 9.07 4.83
CA SER A 34 -2.28 7.80 5.51
C SER A 34 -1.92 6.57 4.69
N SER A 35 -1.62 5.47 5.38
CA SER A 35 -1.40 4.16 4.77
C SER A 35 -2.64 3.26 4.81
N GLY A 36 -3.35 3.27 5.95
CA GLY A 36 -4.60 2.57 6.15
C GLY A 36 -4.56 1.11 5.69
N MET A 37 -5.49 0.76 4.79
CA MET A 37 -5.62 -0.58 4.22
C MET A 37 -4.97 -0.72 2.84
N SER A 38 -4.28 0.31 2.34
CA SER A 38 -3.62 0.29 1.02
C SER A 38 -2.69 -0.91 0.87
N GLY A 39 -1.98 -1.27 1.96
CA GLY A 39 -1.13 -2.46 2.01
C GLY A 39 -1.84 -3.80 1.84
N THR A 40 -3.15 -3.84 2.05
CA THR A 40 -3.97 -5.04 1.80
C THR A 40 -4.71 -4.96 0.48
N TYR A 41 -5.27 -3.80 0.13
CA TYR A 41 -6.13 -3.66 -1.03
C TYR A 41 -5.35 -3.61 -2.35
N LEU A 42 -4.26 -2.85 -2.43
CA LEU A 42 -3.51 -2.71 -3.69
C LEU A 42 -2.94 -4.05 -4.19
N PRO A 43 -2.37 -4.93 -3.35
CA PRO A 43 -1.87 -6.22 -3.84
C PRO A 43 -2.96 -7.22 -4.25
N LEU A 44 -4.20 -7.02 -3.80
CA LEU A 44 -5.30 -7.98 -3.98
C LEU A 44 -6.36 -7.52 -5.00
N ALA A 45 -6.35 -6.25 -5.38
CA ALA A 45 -7.30 -5.70 -6.33
C ALA A 45 -6.99 -6.16 -7.76
N LYS A 46 -8.04 -6.47 -8.52
CA LYS A 46 -7.93 -6.76 -9.95
C LYS A 46 -7.54 -5.49 -10.75
N ASP A 47 -8.17 -4.36 -10.43
CA ASP A 47 -7.90 -3.07 -11.07
C ASP A 47 -7.55 -2.01 -10.01
N ILE A 48 -6.61 -1.11 -10.34
CA ILE A 48 -6.19 -0.02 -9.46
C ILE A 48 -6.36 1.33 -10.17
N TYR A 49 -7.02 2.26 -9.48
CA TYR A 49 -7.11 3.66 -9.89
C TYR A 49 -6.34 4.51 -8.89
N ILE A 50 -5.55 5.45 -9.41
CA ILE A 50 -4.71 6.31 -8.59
C ILE A 50 -5.20 7.74 -8.74
N GLU A 51 -5.58 8.35 -7.62
CA GLU A 51 -5.82 9.79 -7.52
C GLU A 51 -4.49 10.46 -7.20
N LEU A 52 -3.87 11.08 -8.21
CA LEU A 52 -2.62 11.80 -8.03
C LEU A 52 -2.91 13.21 -7.52
N ASN A 53 -2.55 13.49 -6.27
CA ASN A 53 -2.88 14.74 -5.61
C ASN A 53 -1.66 15.64 -5.41
N GLU A 54 -1.50 16.63 -6.27
CA GLU A 54 -0.41 17.62 -6.24
C GLU A 54 -0.46 18.57 -5.03
N ALA A 55 -1.56 18.59 -4.26
CA ALA A 55 -1.61 19.34 -3.01
C ALA A 55 -0.69 18.76 -1.93
N HIS A 56 -0.28 17.50 -2.07
CA HIS A 56 0.67 16.85 -1.17
C HIS A 56 2.12 17.02 -1.67
N PRO A 57 3.05 17.48 -0.80
CA PRO A 57 4.43 17.70 -1.21
C PRO A 57 5.17 16.38 -1.48
N LEU A 58 6.09 16.40 -2.43
CA LEU A 58 6.95 15.24 -2.76
C LEU A 58 7.87 14.81 -1.60
N ASP A 59 8.09 15.68 -0.61
CA ASP A 59 8.84 15.36 0.61
C ASP A 59 8.14 14.30 1.48
N MET A 60 6.88 13.95 1.18
CA MET A 60 6.19 12.82 1.81
C MET A 60 6.75 11.46 1.37
N LYS A 61 7.53 11.41 0.29
CA LYS A 61 8.20 10.18 -0.15
C LYS A 61 9.17 9.71 0.96
N GLY A 62 8.94 8.49 1.47
CA GLY A 62 9.71 7.97 2.61
C GLY A 62 9.00 8.09 3.95
N LEU A 63 7.85 8.79 4.02
CA LEU A 63 7.10 8.92 5.27
C LEU A 63 6.55 7.58 5.77
N HIS A 64 5.97 6.78 4.87
CA HIS A 64 5.30 5.53 5.21
C HIS A 64 6.27 4.37 5.41
N ASP A 65 6.00 3.48 6.37
CA ASP A 65 6.69 2.19 6.50
C ASP A 65 5.68 1.06 6.27
N ILE A 66 5.70 0.49 5.06
CA ILE A 66 4.70 -0.47 4.60
C ILE A 66 5.24 -1.87 4.78
N TYR A 67 4.69 -2.57 5.78
CA TYR A 67 4.98 -3.97 6.04
C TYR A 67 3.69 -4.79 6.06
N LEU A 68 3.63 -5.87 5.29
CA LEU A 68 2.53 -6.81 5.28
C LEU A 68 3.02 -8.18 5.77
N PRO A 69 2.62 -8.65 6.97
CA PRO A 69 3.11 -9.90 7.53
C PRO A 69 2.62 -11.11 6.72
N GLU A 70 3.43 -12.16 6.64
CA GLU A 70 2.99 -13.47 6.11
C GLU A 70 1.85 -14.04 6.98
N ILE A 71 0.90 -14.75 6.35
CA ILE A 71 -0.24 -15.33 7.08
C ILE A 71 0.13 -16.72 7.57
N HIS A 72 -0.23 -17.07 8.81
CA HIS A 72 -0.09 -18.41 9.40
C HIS A 72 1.34 -18.92 9.60
N THR A 73 2.36 -18.06 9.57
CA THR A 73 3.75 -18.52 9.72
C THR A 73 4.26 -18.48 11.15
N GLY A 74 3.58 -17.76 12.04
CA GLY A 74 4.04 -17.55 13.42
C GLY A 74 5.37 -16.80 13.51
N ARG A 75 5.87 -16.26 12.39
CA ARG A 75 7.06 -15.40 12.36
C ARG A 75 6.77 -14.15 13.19
N LEU A 76 7.76 -13.74 13.97
CA LEU A 76 7.72 -12.50 14.73
C LEU A 76 7.70 -11.30 13.78
N ILE A 77 6.97 -10.27 14.17
CA ILE A 77 7.07 -8.94 13.57
C ILE A 77 8.14 -8.20 14.38
N ASN A 78 9.30 -7.99 13.79
CA ASN A 78 10.50 -7.50 14.47
C ASN A 78 10.46 -5.96 14.64
N ILE A 79 9.56 -5.46 15.48
CA ILE A 79 9.50 -4.06 15.90
C ILE A 79 9.85 -4.02 17.39
N ASP A 80 11.02 -3.48 17.70
CA ASP A 80 11.55 -3.35 19.05
C ASP A 80 11.49 -1.89 19.56
N TYR A 81 11.58 -0.92 18.63
CA TYR A 81 11.53 0.52 18.90
C TYR A 81 10.44 1.23 18.10
N VAL A 82 9.98 2.38 18.60
CA VAL A 82 8.88 3.14 17.99
C VAL A 82 9.21 3.75 16.63
N ASP A 83 10.50 3.86 16.30
CA ASP A 83 11.05 4.40 15.07
C ASP A 83 11.66 3.33 14.14
N ASP A 84 11.50 2.04 14.49
CA ASP A 84 11.91 0.95 13.62
C ASP A 84 11.18 1.02 12.27
N ARG A 85 11.96 0.86 11.21
CA ARG A 85 11.47 0.75 9.82
C ARG A 85 11.68 -0.69 9.38
N ILE A 86 10.59 -1.43 9.22
CA ILE A 86 10.62 -2.87 8.87
C ILE A 86 10.05 -3.18 7.49
N GLY A 87 9.54 -2.16 6.81
CA GLY A 87 8.86 -2.25 5.53
C GLY A 87 9.56 -1.50 4.42
N ILE A 88 8.75 -1.06 3.46
CA ILE A 88 9.15 -0.26 2.30
C ILE A 88 8.34 1.04 2.24
N TYR A 89 8.83 2.03 1.50
CA TYR A 89 8.23 3.37 1.45
C TYR A 89 7.12 3.54 0.39
N PHE A 90 6.91 2.53 -0.45
CA PHE A 90 6.06 2.62 -1.63
C PHE A 90 5.45 1.26 -1.98
N PHE A 91 4.42 1.26 -2.82
CA PHE A 91 3.95 0.06 -3.52
C PHE A 91 4.58 -0.05 -4.88
N VAL A 92 4.89 -1.26 -5.35
CA VAL A 92 5.26 -1.50 -6.75
C VAL A 92 4.07 -2.11 -7.45
N TYR A 93 3.65 -1.51 -8.56
CA TYR A 93 2.61 -2.08 -9.40
C TYR A 93 3.01 -2.02 -10.88
N HIS A 94 3.00 -3.18 -11.54
CA HIS A 94 3.47 -3.34 -12.92
C HIS A 94 2.34 -3.37 -13.97
N PHE A 95 1.07 -3.32 -13.55
CA PHE A 95 -0.09 -3.39 -14.45
C PHE A 95 -0.81 -2.05 -14.57
N LYS A 96 -1.64 -1.93 -15.63
CA LYS A 96 -2.41 -0.73 -16.00
C LYS A 96 -3.15 -0.13 -14.80
N TYR A 97 -2.66 0.98 -14.28
CA TYR A 97 -3.45 1.91 -13.49
C TYR A 97 -3.93 3.06 -14.37
N SER A 98 -5.09 3.60 -14.02
CA SER A 98 -5.61 4.82 -14.63
C SER A 98 -5.60 5.93 -13.59
N PHE A 99 -5.26 7.14 -14.02
CA PHE A 99 -5.40 8.33 -13.19
C PHE A 99 -6.85 8.79 -13.24
N ILE A 100 -7.40 9.11 -12.07
CA ILE A 100 -8.71 9.72 -11.92
C ILE A 100 -8.59 11.06 -11.21
#